data_AF-A0A2T6ZW23-F1
#
_entry.id   AF-A0A2T6ZW23-F1
#
_cell.length_a   1.000
_cell.length_b   1.000
_cell.length_c   1.000
_cell.angle_alpha   90.00
_cell.angle_beta   90.00
_cell.angle_gamma   90.00
#
_symmetry.space_group_name_H-M   'P 1'
#
loop_
_entity.id
_entity.type
_entity.pdbx_description
1 polymer ?
#
loop_
_entity_poly.entity_id
_entity_poly.type
_entity_poly.pdbx_seq_one_letter_code
_entity_poly.pdbx_strand_id
1 'polypeptide(L)'
;MLNRAVLFSLAGLTVSSLQLVSASEEHYHHGGHEGGHSDHSAPPAPGSLDTLPYYFAHPDHKGLLYGHIALMSIGWIIILPIAVVLAIAGSRYHFPTQLLFLIIHGFGVFLSILYNSATPDLYPNNSHHKLGWAIVWILAVQCILGVLGRTIRFARCTGTLGGTKEETSRFIPVPAQDLEDHHHHHHHKSQRYSTDSGQGSDEYHSRSPSASSLESHRYGNFESVDLPLVEGHANEKMTLLERLTSTSRLESLLLRCLPFLLRLRVLRISDALYSLIARFLVVLGFVQISLGVVTASGMFMGDRVFNGLAHFIKGGIFFLYGVLTLGRWLGAFSELGWAWNVKPPQEYGGKWRSRIPPAEMIESSVIFTYGASNVFLEHLAGQGGAWSHADLEHVSIAFMFFGAGLCGMLVESRWIRNVLNQSVIVQIGENRPYNIETPRQPGTADHKMSLNPLPALVIFCLGVMMSQHHQSSALSTKIHVQWGTLLATFGVFRLFTYVLLYLSPLTSYYPSRPPTEIIGSFCLMAGGLVFMASNKDTVAALDRANGDAMFVLTVIIGFTVLAMSWVTCVMTIKGWALRREQQSVHEPTIHVPA
;
A
#
# COMPACT_ATOMS: atom_id res chain seq x y z
N MET A 1 -8.14 -22.13 27.12
CA MET A 1 -7.70 -22.53 25.76
C MET A 1 -8.06 -21.49 24.68
N LEU A 2 -9.22 -20.84 24.73
CA LEU A 2 -9.60 -19.78 23.77
C LEU A 2 -8.71 -18.52 23.83
N ASN A 3 -8.22 -18.12 25.01
CA ASN A 3 -7.25 -17.02 25.17
C ASN A 3 -5.87 -17.33 24.53
N ARG A 4 -5.49 -18.60 24.39
CA ARG A 4 -4.22 -19.00 23.76
C ARG A 4 -4.33 -18.94 22.23
N ALA A 5 -5.49 -19.27 21.65
CA ALA A 5 -5.73 -19.25 20.21
C ALA A 5 -5.77 -17.83 19.62
N VAL A 6 -6.26 -16.83 20.37
CA VAL A 6 -6.23 -15.42 19.94
C VAL A 6 -4.79 -14.86 19.97
N LEU A 7 -3.98 -15.31 20.93
CA LEU A 7 -2.53 -15.06 20.96
C LEU A 7 -1.82 -15.72 19.78
N PHE A 8 -2.21 -16.93 19.35
CA PHE A 8 -1.70 -17.57 18.13
C PHE A 8 -1.94 -16.76 16.84
N SER A 9 -3.08 -16.07 16.72
CA SER A 9 -3.41 -15.25 15.54
C SER A 9 -2.65 -13.92 15.47
N LEU A 10 -2.30 -13.32 16.62
CA LEU A 10 -1.35 -12.19 16.67
C LEU A 10 0.12 -12.66 16.62
N ALA A 11 0.39 -13.92 17.00
CA ALA A 11 1.72 -14.51 17.12
C ALA A 11 2.30 -15.12 15.83
N GLY A 12 1.66 -14.92 14.68
CA GLY A 12 2.30 -15.24 13.39
C GLY A 12 3.60 -14.47 13.13
N LEU A 13 3.81 -13.36 13.85
CA LEU A 13 5.08 -12.63 13.93
C LEU A 13 5.86 -12.91 15.24
N THR A 14 5.30 -13.68 16.18
CA THR A 14 5.85 -13.87 17.52
C THR A 14 6.00 -15.35 17.88
N VAL A 15 6.58 -16.14 16.97
CA VAL A 15 6.98 -17.53 17.24
C VAL A 15 7.93 -17.63 18.46
N SER A 16 8.57 -16.54 18.87
CA SER A 16 9.51 -16.51 20.01
C SER A 16 8.90 -16.20 21.38
N SER A 17 7.73 -15.58 21.49
CA SER A 17 7.29 -15.02 22.79
C SER A 17 6.29 -15.86 23.58
N LEU A 18 5.60 -16.83 22.96
CA LEU A 18 4.56 -17.58 23.66
C LEU A 18 5.11 -18.80 24.44
N GLN A 19 6.22 -19.39 24.01
CA GLN A 19 6.80 -20.54 24.72
C GLN A 19 7.58 -20.16 25.98
N LEU A 20 7.97 -18.89 26.12
CA LEU A 20 8.65 -18.40 27.32
C LEU A 20 7.68 -18.19 28.50
N VAL A 21 6.38 -18.07 28.22
CA VAL A 21 5.33 -17.98 29.25
C VAL A 21 4.93 -19.37 29.77
N SER A 22 5.11 -20.44 29.01
CA SER A 22 4.80 -21.81 29.48
C SER A 22 5.86 -22.42 30.38
N ALA A 23 7.09 -21.91 30.39
CA ALA A 23 8.18 -22.46 31.19
C ALA A 23 8.23 -21.91 32.64
N SER A 24 7.45 -20.87 32.98
CA SER A 24 7.51 -20.25 34.32
C SER A 24 6.55 -20.85 35.36
N GLU A 25 5.87 -21.96 35.05
CA GLU A 25 4.87 -22.58 35.95
C GLU A 25 5.30 -23.91 36.58
N GLU A 26 6.57 -24.33 36.46
CA GLU A 26 7.07 -25.51 37.18
C GLU A 26 7.92 -25.12 38.40
N HIS A 27 7.28 -25.19 39.57
CA HIS A 27 7.89 -25.16 40.89
C HIS A 27 9.02 -26.20 41.04
N TYR A 28 10.21 -25.77 41.46
CA TYR A 28 11.23 -26.66 42.03
C TYR A 28 11.61 -26.21 43.44
N HIS A 29 11.27 -27.06 44.41
CA HIS A 29 11.80 -27.03 45.77
C HIS A 29 13.27 -27.53 45.74
N HIS A 30 14.22 -26.68 46.14
CA HIS A 30 15.61 -27.10 46.36
C HIS A 30 15.86 -27.43 47.83
N GLY A 31 16.19 -28.70 48.10
CA GLY A 31 16.91 -29.12 49.30
C GLY A 31 18.41 -28.87 49.12
N GLY A 32 19.03 -28.25 50.12
CA GLY A 32 20.44 -27.87 50.11
C GLY A 32 21.36 -29.02 50.48
N HIS A 33 22.50 -29.10 49.78
CA HIS A 33 23.72 -29.73 50.27
C HIS A 33 24.92 -28.89 49.83
N GLU A 34 25.73 -28.51 50.82
CA GLU A 34 26.98 -27.74 50.69
C GLU A 34 28.12 -28.58 50.11
N GLY A 35 29.05 -27.92 49.41
CA GLY A 35 30.38 -28.46 49.13
C GLY A 35 31.24 -27.62 48.18
N GLY A 36 32.22 -26.90 48.74
CA GLY A 36 33.59 -26.83 48.20
C GLY A 36 33.94 -25.78 47.14
N HIS A 37 34.69 -24.76 47.56
CA HIS A 37 35.40 -23.77 46.73
C HIS A 37 36.48 -24.37 45.79
N SER A 38 36.62 -23.78 44.60
CA SER A 38 37.92 -23.49 43.98
C SER A 38 37.79 -22.39 42.91
N ASP A 39 38.43 -21.26 43.17
CA ASP A 39 38.51 -20.08 42.31
C ASP A 39 39.40 -20.33 41.07
N HIS A 40 38.80 -20.23 39.88
CA HIS A 40 39.51 -19.85 38.66
C HIS A 40 38.63 -18.88 37.87
N SER A 41 39.11 -17.65 37.77
CA SER A 41 38.50 -16.52 37.08
C SER A 41 38.48 -16.74 35.56
N ALA A 42 37.42 -17.38 35.09
CA ALA A 42 36.98 -17.31 33.70
C ALA A 42 36.38 -15.91 33.42
N PRO A 43 36.53 -15.35 32.21
CA PRO A 43 35.78 -14.17 31.81
C PRO A 43 34.27 -14.46 32.00
N PRO A 44 33.47 -13.49 32.48
CA PRO A 44 32.07 -13.74 32.77
C PRO A 44 31.39 -14.25 31.52
N ALA A 45 30.82 -15.45 31.59
CA ALA A 45 29.91 -15.95 30.58
C ALA A 45 28.84 -14.86 30.34
N PRO A 46 28.46 -14.57 29.08
CA PRO A 46 27.39 -13.63 28.82
C PRO A 46 26.18 -14.07 29.63
N GLY A 47 25.69 -13.19 30.51
CA GLY A 47 24.64 -13.49 31.47
C GLY A 47 23.50 -14.26 30.81
N SER A 48 23.07 -15.35 31.46
CA SER A 48 21.93 -16.15 31.04
C SER A 48 20.75 -15.23 30.72
N LEU A 49 20.11 -15.44 29.57
CA LEU A 49 18.90 -14.71 29.16
C LEU A 49 17.75 -14.83 30.19
N ASP A 50 17.85 -15.78 31.12
CA ASP A 50 16.92 -16.01 32.23
C ASP A 50 16.92 -14.89 33.28
N THR A 51 17.92 -14.01 33.28
CA THR A 51 18.03 -12.91 34.26
C THR A 51 17.79 -11.53 33.68
N LEU A 52 17.51 -11.40 32.36
CA LEU A 52 17.17 -10.09 31.80
C LEU A 52 15.67 -9.82 31.96
N PRO A 53 15.26 -8.76 32.67
CA PRO A 53 13.85 -8.40 32.74
C PRO A 53 13.40 -7.87 31.38
N TYR A 54 12.43 -8.54 30.74
CA TYR A 54 11.78 -8.09 29.50
C TYR A 54 10.25 -8.02 29.70
N TYR A 55 9.58 -7.23 28.87
CA TYR A 55 8.18 -6.84 29.11
C TYR A 55 7.20 -8.03 29.17
N PHE A 56 7.41 -9.10 28.39
CA PHE A 56 6.57 -10.30 28.50
C PHE A 56 6.77 -11.12 29.79
N ALA A 57 7.96 -11.08 30.40
CA ALA A 57 8.22 -11.73 31.69
C ALA A 57 7.73 -10.90 32.87
N HIS A 58 7.61 -9.57 32.72
CA HIS A 58 7.25 -8.69 33.82
C HIS A 58 5.85 -9.01 34.38
N PRO A 59 5.71 -9.32 35.69
CA PRO A 59 4.44 -9.77 36.28
C PRO A 59 3.38 -8.66 36.33
N ASP A 60 3.79 -7.41 36.56
CA ASP A 60 2.86 -6.32 36.84
C ASP A 60 2.21 -5.75 35.58
N HIS A 61 0.96 -5.30 35.73
CA HIS A 61 0.19 -4.54 34.75
C HIS A 61 0.12 -5.16 33.34
N LYS A 62 0.27 -6.49 33.21
CA LYS A 62 0.18 -7.25 31.95
C LYS A 62 -1.05 -6.91 31.11
N GLY A 63 -2.20 -6.66 31.74
CA GLY A 63 -3.43 -6.28 31.04
C GLY A 63 -3.30 -4.99 30.22
N LEU A 64 -2.54 -4.00 30.68
CA LEU A 64 -2.31 -2.76 29.95
C LEU A 64 -1.44 -2.99 28.72
N LEU A 65 -0.37 -3.78 28.86
CA LEU A 65 0.51 -4.15 27.76
C LEU A 65 -0.23 -4.97 26.69
N TYR A 66 -0.96 -6.01 27.09
CA TYR A 66 -1.75 -6.82 26.16
C TYR A 66 -2.87 -6.01 25.52
N GLY A 67 -3.51 -5.11 26.27
CA GLY A 67 -4.50 -4.17 25.73
C GLY A 67 -3.91 -3.26 24.65
N HIS A 68 -2.72 -2.68 24.90
CA HIS A 68 -1.99 -1.90 23.90
C HIS A 68 -1.69 -2.73 22.64
N ILE A 69 -1.12 -3.94 22.80
CA ILE A 69 -0.78 -4.82 21.67
C ILE A 69 -2.02 -5.20 20.86
N ALA A 70 -3.12 -5.55 21.52
CA ALA A 70 -4.36 -5.95 20.87
C ALA A 70 -4.97 -4.78 20.07
N LEU A 71 -5.09 -3.59 20.69
CA LEU A 71 -5.66 -2.41 20.03
C LEU A 71 -4.79 -1.95 18.86
N MET A 72 -3.47 -1.93 19.02
CA MET A 72 -2.55 -1.59 17.94
C MET A 72 -2.64 -2.60 16.81
N SER A 73 -2.67 -3.89 17.10
CA SER A 73 -2.79 -4.92 16.06
C SER A 73 -4.10 -4.81 15.30
N ILE A 74 -5.23 -4.62 15.99
CA ILE A 74 -6.54 -4.39 15.35
C ILE A 74 -6.51 -3.12 14.49
N GLY A 75 -5.99 -2.01 15.03
CA GLY A 75 -5.90 -0.75 14.31
C GLY A 75 -5.07 -0.85 13.04
N TRP A 76 -3.85 -1.38 13.13
CA TRP A 76 -2.87 -1.39 12.05
C TRP A 76 -3.03 -2.54 11.05
N ILE A 77 -3.46 -3.73 11.49
CA ILE A 77 -3.61 -4.90 10.61
C ILE A 77 -5.00 -4.92 9.96
N ILE A 78 -6.04 -4.53 10.70
CA ILE A 78 -7.44 -4.66 10.24
C ILE A 78 -7.97 -3.33 9.71
N ILE A 79 -8.00 -2.30 10.55
CA ILE A 79 -8.77 -1.08 10.27
C ILE A 79 -8.04 -0.18 9.27
N LEU A 80 -6.74 0.02 9.44
CA LEU A 80 -5.95 0.89 8.57
C LEU A 80 -5.97 0.43 7.10
N PRO A 81 -5.72 -0.85 6.75
CA PRO A 81 -5.78 -1.28 5.35
C PRO A 81 -7.15 -1.06 4.72
N ILE A 82 -8.24 -1.30 5.48
CA ILE A 82 -9.61 -0.98 5.03
C ILE A 82 -9.75 0.53 4.79
N ALA A 83 -9.30 1.37 5.72
CA ALA A 83 -9.38 2.82 5.58
C ALA A 83 -8.63 3.31 4.33
N VAL A 84 -7.44 2.75 4.06
CA VAL A 84 -6.61 3.08 2.88
C VAL A 84 -7.31 2.68 1.59
N VAL A 85 -7.86 1.47 1.48
CA VAL A 85 -8.54 1.06 0.23
C VAL A 85 -9.84 1.81 0.00
N LEU A 86 -10.58 2.16 1.06
CA LEU A 86 -11.75 3.03 0.96
C LEU A 86 -11.37 4.45 0.51
N ALA A 87 -10.21 4.96 0.96
CA ALA A 87 -9.65 6.23 0.50
C ALA A 87 -9.34 6.19 -1.01
N ILE A 88 -8.68 5.11 -1.46
CA ILE A 88 -8.34 4.91 -2.87
C ILE A 88 -9.60 4.79 -3.72
N ALA A 89 -10.65 4.15 -3.20
CA ALA A 89 -11.94 4.03 -3.88
C ALA A 89 -12.77 5.32 -3.86
N GLY A 90 -12.35 6.36 -3.12
CA GLY A 90 -13.12 7.60 -2.97
C GLY A 90 -14.42 7.42 -2.18
N SER A 91 -14.54 6.38 -1.36
CA SER A 91 -15.80 6.03 -0.72
C SER A 91 -16.15 6.95 0.45
N ARG A 92 -17.45 7.21 0.63
CA ARG A 92 -17.98 7.95 1.79
C ARG A 92 -17.66 7.29 3.14
N TYR A 93 -17.43 5.98 3.15
CA TYR A 93 -17.06 5.23 4.35
C TYR A 93 -15.60 5.42 4.78
N HIS A 94 -14.76 6.03 3.95
CA HIS A 94 -13.36 6.28 4.30
C HIS A 94 -13.21 7.08 5.60
N PHE A 95 -13.95 8.19 5.74
CA PHE A 95 -13.87 9.06 6.90
C PHE A 95 -14.25 8.37 8.23
N PRO A 96 -15.42 7.71 8.35
CA PRO A 96 -15.75 7.03 9.60
C PRO A 96 -14.76 5.91 9.93
N THR A 97 -14.25 5.17 8.94
CA THR A 97 -13.21 4.15 9.19
C THR A 97 -11.88 4.78 9.64
N GLN A 98 -11.48 5.90 9.06
CA GLN A 98 -10.28 6.63 9.47
C GLN A 98 -10.41 7.20 10.89
N LEU A 99 -11.59 7.71 11.26
CA LEU A 99 -11.88 8.19 12.61
C LEU A 99 -11.82 7.03 13.62
N LEU A 100 -12.43 5.89 13.29
CA LEU A 100 -12.38 4.69 14.11
C LEU A 100 -10.93 4.22 14.33
N PHE A 101 -10.11 4.22 13.27
CA PHE A 101 -8.68 3.93 13.38
C PHE A 101 -7.99 4.88 14.35
N LEU A 102 -8.21 6.19 14.23
CA LEU A 102 -7.58 7.18 15.10
C LEU A 102 -7.99 7.04 16.57
N ILE A 103 -9.26 6.71 16.84
CA ILE A 103 -9.76 6.44 18.20
C ILE A 103 -9.05 5.22 18.81
N ILE A 104 -9.03 4.11 18.07
CA ILE A 104 -8.39 2.86 18.54
C ILE A 104 -6.88 3.06 18.72
N HIS A 105 -6.22 3.75 17.79
CA HIS A 105 -4.81 4.11 17.90
C HIS A 105 -4.55 4.98 19.13
N GLY A 106 -5.33 6.05 19.33
CA GLY A 106 -5.20 6.94 20.47
C GLY A 106 -5.36 6.21 21.80
N PHE A 107 -6.36 5.33 21.91
CA PHE A 107 -6.58 4.52 23.10
C PHE A 107 -5.45 3.49 23.32
N GLY A 108 -4.94 2.88 22.25
CA GLY A 108 -3.76 2.02 22.33
C GLY A 108 -2.53 2.77 22.86
N VAL A 109 -2.25 3.99 22.37
CA VAL A 109 -1.14 4.81 22.86
C VAL A 109 -1.34 5.16 24.34
N PHE A 110 -2.57 5.52 24.73
CA PHE A 110 -2.91 5.82 26.12
C PHE A 110 -2.60 4.65 27.07
N LEU A 111 -2.95 3.41 26.69
CA LEU A 111 -2.61 2.23 27.48
C LEU A 111 -1.10 2.02 27.61
N SER A 112 -0.33 2.30 26.55
CA SER A 112 1.14 2.22 26.61
C SER A 112 1.74 3.28 27.53
N ILE A 113 1.23 4.51 27.51
CA ILE A 113 1.68 5.58 28.42
C ILE A 113 1.40 5.18 29.88
N LEU A 114 0.21 4.64 30.16
CA LEU A 114 -0.14 4.18 31.52
C LEU A 114 0.77 3.04 31.97
N TYR A 115 1.01 2.05 31.09
CA TYR A 115 1.92 0.95 31.38
C TYR A 115 3.35 1.44 31.67
N ASN A 116 3.89 2.33 30.82
CA ASN A 116 5.24 2.88 30.99
C ASN A 116 5.36 3.74 32.27
N SER A 117 4.27 4.38 32.73
CA SER A 117 4.28 5.13 33.99
C SER A 117 4.25 4.23 35.23
N ALA A 118 3.77 2.99 35.07
CA ALA A 118 3.56 2.03 36.16
C ALA A 118 4.59 0.90 36.19
N THR A 119 5.52 0.85 35.23
CA THR A 119 6.53 -0.22 35.12
C THR A 119 7.92 0.37 34.86
N PRO A 120 8.99 -0.31 35.30
CA PRO A 120 10.35 0.11 35.00
C PRO A 120 10.64 0.04 33.49
N ASP A 121 11.56 0.88 33.01
CA ASP A 121 12.02 0.82 31.62
C ASP A 121 12.94 -0.40 31.42
N LEU A 122 12.37 -1.45 30.81
CA LEU A 122 13.06 -2.73 30.54
C LEU A 122 13.79 -2.74 29.20
N TYR A 123 13.55 -1.75 28.34
CA TYR A 123 14.23 -1.63 27.06
C TYR A 123 14.59 -0.16 26.82
N PRO A 124 15.69 0.31 27.46
CA PRO A 124 16.08 1.70 27.39
C PRO A 124 16.40 2.09 25.96
N ASN A 125 16.00 3.31 25.59
CA ASN A 125 16.28 3.90 24.28
C ASN A 125 15.72 3.10 23.07
N ASN A 126 14.63 2.34 23.27
CA ASN A 126 14.06 1.51 22.21
C ASN A 126 13.57 2.31 20.98
N SER A 127 13.77 1.76 19.80
CA SER A 127 13.33 2.36 18.53
C SER A 127 11.82 2.34 18.34
N HIS A 128 11.11 1.40 18.98
CA HIS A 128 9.66 1.31 18.91
C HIS A 128 8.97 2.57 19.43
N HIS A 129 9.41 3.11 20.56
CA HIS A 129 8.85 4.33 21.15
C HIS A 129 9.16 5.56 20.28
N LYS A 130 10.40 5.68 19.77
CA LYS A 130 10.81 6.79 18.88
C LYS A 130 9.97 6.82 17.60
N LEU A 131 9.83 5.66 16.93
CA LEU A 131 9.03 5.55 15.72
C LEU A 131 7.53 5.73 16.03
N GLY A 132 7.05 5.25 17.18
CA GLY A 132 5.67 5.45 17.63
C GLY A 132 5.30 6.93 17.74
N TRP A 133 6.15 7.76 18.35
CA TRP A 133 5.92 9.20 18.41
C TRP A 133 6.00 9.87 17.04
N ALA A 134 6.94 9.46 16.18
CA ALA A 134 7.00 9.96 14.81
C ALA A 134 5.72 9.63 14.03
N ILE A 135 5.17 8.42 14.21
CA ILE A 135 3.91 7.98 13.62
C ILE A 135 2.74 8.83 14.12
N VAL A 136 2.66 9.15 15.42
CA VAL A 136 1.63 10.05 15.95
C VAL A 136 1.65 11.40 15.24
N TRP A 137 2.83 11.99 15.01
CA TRP A 137 2.96 13.23 14.25
C TRP A 137 2.55 13.08 12.78
N ILE A 138 2.94 11.98 12.13
CA ILE A 138 2.53 11.68 10.74
C ILE A 138 1.00 11.57 10.64
N LEU A 139 0.36 10.87 11.58
CA LEU A 139 -1.09 10.72 11.63
C LEU A 139 -1.79 12.06 11.92
N ALA A 140 -1.21 12.91 12.77
CA ALA A 140 -1.71 14.26 13.02
C ALA A 140 -1.67 15.12 11.74
N VAL A 141 -0.55 15.10 11.01
CA VAL A 141 -0.42 15.77 9.71
C VAL A 141 -1.44 15.23 8.71
N GLN A 142 -1.59 13.91 8.62
CA GLN A 142 -2.57 13.29 7.72
C GLN A 142 -4.01 13.70 8.06
N CYS A 143 -4.35 13.76 9.36
CA CYS A 143 -5.66 14.21 9.82
C CYS A 143 -5.92 15.68 9.42
N ILE A 144 -4.94 16.57 9.64
CA ILE A 144 -5.04 17.99 9.24
C ILE A 144 -5.24 18.11 7.73
N LEU A 145 -4.46 17.40 6.91
CA LEU A 145 -4.59 17.41 5.45
C LEU A 145 -5.96 16.90 5.00
N GLY A 146 -6.48 15.84 5.65
CA GLY A 146 -7.80 15.27 5.36
C GLY A 146 -8.96 16.22 5.68
N VAL A 147 -8.93 16.84 6.86
CA VAL A 147 -9.93 17.84 7.28
C VAL A 147 -9.86 19.06 6.36
N LEU A 148 -8.66 19.57 6.10
CA LEU A 148 -8.46 20.75 5.26
C LEU A 148 -8.94 20.53 3.81
N GLY A 149 -8.60 19.38 3.22
CA GLY A 149 -9.07 19.04 1.88
C GLY A 149 -10.61 18.98 1.80
N ARG A 150 -11.27 18.52 2.87
CA ARG A 150 -12.74 18.44 2.93
C ARG A 150 -13.40 19.79 3.14
N THR A 151 -12.90 20.61 4.08
CA THR A 151 -13.48 21.93 4.37
C THR A 151 -13.41 22.83 3.14
N ILE A 152 -12.28 22.80 2.40
CA ILE A 152 -12.14 23.59 1.17
C ILE A 152 -13.08 23.09 0.07
N ARG A 153 -13.24 21.77 -0.10
CA ARG A 153 -14.20 21.21 -1.06
C ARG A 153 -15.64 21.59 -0.71
N PHE A 154 -16.01 21.52 0.57
CA PHE A 154 -17.34 21.90 1.05
C PHE A 154 -17.63 23.38 0.84
N ALA A 155 -16.72 24.28 1.22
CA ALA A 155 -16.88 25.73 1.04
C ALA A 155 -17.02 26.15 -0.44
N ARG A 156 -16.40 25.41 -1.36
CA ARG A 156 -16.61 25.58 -2.80
C ARG A 156 -17.99 25.13 -3.26
N CYS A 157 -18.51 24.03 -2.72
CA CYS A 157 -19.83 23.52 -3.09
C CYS A 157 -20.98 24.38 -2.54
N THR A 158 -20.84 24.97 -1.36
CA THR A 158 -21.90 25.77 -0.72
C THR A 158 -21.93 27.23 -1.20
N GLY A 159 -21.03 27.64 -2.10
CA GLY A 159 -21.01 28.99 -2.67
C GLY A 159 -20.77 30.12 -1.66
N THR A 160 -20.39 29.79 -0.42
CA THR A 160 -20.08 30.77 0.64
C THR A 160 -18.83 31.59 0.34
N LEU A 161 -18.04 31.18 -0.66
CA LEU A 161 -16.96 31.96 -1.22
C LEU A 161 -17.27 32.29 -2.67
N GLY A 162 -17.52 33.58 -2.92
CA GLY A 162 -17.75 34.16 -4.23
C GLY A 162 -16.72 33.68 -5.26
N GLY A 163 -17.23 32.96 -6.25
CA GLY A 163 -16.56 32.56 -7.47
C GLY A 163 -17.66 32.29 -8.49
N THR A 164 -17.65 33.06 -9.56
CA THR A 164 -18.65 33.16 -10.62
C THR A 164 -19.24 31.81 -11.06
N LYS A 165 -20.56 31.81 -11.33
CA LYS A 165 -21.36 30.71 -11.91
C LYS A 165 -20.90 30.26 -13.32
N GLU A 166 -19.66 30.50 -13.73
CA GLU A 166 -19.21 30.29 -15.12
C GLU A 166 -18.22 29.15 -15.34
N GLU A 167 -17.76 28.42 -14.31
CA GLU A 167 -16.91 27.22 -14.51
C GLU A 167 -17.59 25.88 -14.19
N THR A 168 -18.93 25.85 -14.07
CA THR A 168 -19.71 24.59 -14.00
C THR A 168 -20.02 24.00 -15.39
N SER A 169 -19.22 24.31 -16.42
CA SER A 169 -19.40 23.79 -17.80
C SER A 169 -18.16 23.11 -18.39
N ARG A 170 -17.19 22.69 -17.55
CA ARG A 170 -16.20 21.66 -17.94
C ARG A 170 -16.45 20.33 -17.23
N PHE A 171 -17.67 19.84 -17.36
CA PHE A 171 -17.92 18.41 -17.45
C PHE A 171 -18.82 18.27 -18.67
N ILE A 172 -18.24 17.83 -19.79
CA ILE A 172 -19.04 17.30 -20.90
C ILE A 172 -19.36 15.87 -20.46
N PRO A 173 -20.62 15.54 -20.12
CA PRO A 173 -21.04 14.16 -20.17
C PRO A 173 -21.04 13.80 -21.65
N VAL A 174 -20.20 12.88 -22.08
CA VAL A 174 -20.38 12.22 -23.37
C VAL A 174 -21.72 11.50 -23.26
N PRO A 175 -22.75 11.84 -24.05
CA PRO A 175 -23.97 11.05 -24.07
C PRO A 175 -23.58 9.66 -24.59
N ALA A 176 -23.79 8.63 -23.77
CA ALA A 176 -23.90 7.28 -24.28
C ALA A 176 -25.18 7.26 -25.12
N GLN A 177 -25.04 7.45 -26.44
CA GLN A 177 -26.11 7.13 -27.36
C GLN A 177 -26.16 5.61 -27.46
N ASP A 178 -27.32 5.10 -27.07
CA ASP A 178 -27.76 3.73 -27.25
C ASP A 178 -27.44 3.24 -28.66
N LEU A 179 -26.72 2.12 -28.72
CA LEU A 179 -26.43 1.40 -29.93
C LEU A 179 -27.39 0.22 -30.01
N GLU A 180 -28.63 0.46 -30.43
CA GLU A 180 -29.48 -0.59 -30.98
C GLU A 180 -30.44 0.02 -32.02
N ASP A 181 -30.42 -0.59 -33.20
CA ASP A 181 -31.30 -0.40 -34.36
C ASP A 181 -31.26 0.93 -35.13
N HIS A 182 -30.45 0.94 -36.21
CA HIS A 182 -31.03 1.08 -37.55
C HIS A 182 -30.02 0.70 -38.65
N HIS A 183 -30.27 -0.46 -39.24
CA HIS A 183 -29.77 -0.80 -40.57
C HIS A 183 -30.43 0.07 -41.65
N HIS A 184 -29.63 0.37 -42.69
CA HIS A 184 -29.98 0.60 -44.09
C HIS A 184 -30.05 2.03 -44.68
N HIS A 185 -29.23 2.18 -45.73
CA HIS A 185 -29.32 3.02 -46.93
C HIS A 185 -28.70 4.43 -46.95
N HIS A 186 -27.45 4.44 -47.44
CA HIS A 186 -26.87 5.47 -48.29
C HIS A 186 -27.80 5.88 -49.46
N HIS A 187 -27.94 7.19 -49.71
CA HIS A 187 -27.61 7.78 -51.02
C HIS A 187 -27.57 9.31 -50.99
N HIS A 188 -26.49 9.86 -51.56
CA HIS A 188 -26.25 11.25 -51.90
C HIS A 188 -27.31 11.85 -52.85
N LYS A 189 -27.60 13.16 -52.69
CA LYS A 189 -27.83 14.17 -53.75
C LYS A 189 -27.99 15.56 -53.11
N SER A 190 -26.99 16.44 -53.24
CA SER A 190 -26.84 17.49 -54.26
C SER A 190 -27.74 18.72 -54.04
N GLN A 191 -27.10 19.82 -53.64
CA GLN A 191 -27.61 21.20 -53.66
C GLN A 191 -28.28 21.54 -55.00
N ARG A 192 -29.44 22.20 -54.93
CA ARG A 192 -29.98 23.00 -56.02
C ARG A 192 -30.56 24.29 -55.46
N TYR A 193 -30.00 25.40 -55.91
CA TYR A 193 -30.52 26.75 -55.82
C TYR A 193 -31.68 26.90 -56.81
N SER A 194 -32.77 27.54 -56.37
CA SER A 194 -33.73 28.19 -57.26
C SER A 194 -34.51 29.24 -56.48
N THR A 195 -34.14 30.50 -56.70
CA THR A 195 -35.00 31.68 -56.61
C THR A 195 -35.62 31.90 -57.98
N ASP A 196 -36.95 31.88 -58.10
CA ASP A 196 -37.65 32.50 -59.23
C ASP A 196 -39.08 32.94 -58.85
N SER A 197 -39.26 34.24 -59.01
CA SER A 197 -40.41 35.09 -59.37
C SER A 197 -41.87 34.59 -59.27
N GLY A 198 -42.69 35.45 -58.65
CA GLY A 198 -43.61 36.28 -59.46
C GLY A 198 -45.11 36.01 -59.37
N GLN A 199 -45.84 37.09 -59.02
CA GLN A 199 -47.23 37.41 -59.42
C GLN A 199 -48.34 36.53 -58.79
N GLY A 200 -49.50 36.98 -58.33
CA GLY A 200 -50.22 38.25 -58.35
C GLY A 200 -51.67 37.96 -57.91
N SER A 201 -52.28 38.94 -57.22
CA SER A 201 -53.73 39.24 -57.10
C SER A 201 -54.78 38.12 -56.94
N ASP A 202 -55.53 38.10 -55.84
CA ASP A 202 -56.88 38.72 -55.81
C ASP A 202 -57.53 38.73 -54.41
N GLU A 203 -58.34 39.79 -54.23
CA GLU A 203 -59.06 40.24 -53.05
C GLU A 203 -60.35 39.45 -52.78
N TYR A 204 -60.76 39.33 -51.50
CA TYR A 204 -61.95 40.00 -50.92
C TYR A 204 -62.43 39.33 -49.60
N HIS A 205 -62.36 40.13 -48.51
CA HIS A 205 -63.28 40.24 -47.35
C HIS A 205 -63.56 39.01 -46.43
N SER A 206 -63.72 39.12 -45.10
CA SER A 206 -63.59 40.20 -44.10
C SER A 206 -63.82 39.62 -42.68
N ARG A 207 -62.98 40.00 -41.69
CA ARG A 207 -63.37 40.32 -40.29
C ARG A 207 -62.15 40.72 -39.45
N SER A 208 -62.12 41.99 -39.06
CA SER A 208 -61.39 42.59 -37.94
C SER A 208 -62.39 42.76 -36.75
N PRO A 209 -62.06 43.33 -35.56
CA PRO A 209 -60.84 44.06 -35.18
C PRO A 209 -60.28 43.86 -33.74
N SER A 210 -58.98 44.16 -33.63
CA SER A 210 -58.30 44.99 -32.61
C SER A 210 -58.48 44.76 -31.11
N ALA A 211 -57.34 44.58 -30.41
CA ALA A 211 -56.96 45.42 -29.27
C ALA A 211 -55.43 45.45 -29.09
N SER A 212 -54.85 46.62 -29.39
CA SER A 212 -53.60 47.17 -28.87
C SER A 212 -53.76 47.41 -27.35
N SER A 213 -52.77 47.73 -26.50
CA SER A 213 -51.54 48.52 -26.62
C SER A 213 -50.87 48.55 -25.24
N LEU A 214 -49.54 48.66 -25.23
CA LEU A 214 -48.65 49.53 -24.39
C LEU A 214 -49.00 49.79 -22.90
N GLU A 215 -48.08 49.95 -21.94
CA GLU A 215 -46.84 50.77 -21.87
C GLU A 215 -46.22 50.48 -20.48
N SER A 216 -44.92 50.20 -20.34
CA SER A 216 -43.81 51.13 -20.02
C SER A 216 -43.46 51.32 -18.53
N HIS A 217 -42.20 50.96 -18.26
CA HIS A 217 -41.20 51.56 -17.38
C HIS A 217 -41.45 51.94 -15.90
N ARG A 218 -40.73 51.18 -15.05
CA ARG A 218 -39.49 51.57 -14.33
C ARG A 218 -39.61 52.38 -13.02
N TYR A 219 -39.27 51.67 -11.93
CA TYR A 219 -38.61 52.05 -10.67
C TYR A 219 -39.22 53.09 -9.70
N GLY A 220 -39.44 52.63 -8.46
CA GLY A 220 -39.52 53.45 -7.26
C GLY A 220 -39.45 52.57 -6.00
N ASN A 221 -38.41 52.73 -5.20
CA ASN A 221 -38.23 52.15 -3.86
C ASN A 221 -39.35 52.59 -2.90
N PHE A 222 -39.68 51.72 -1.93
CA PHE A 222 -39.53 51.93 -0.48
C PHE A 222 -40.68 51.32 0.34
N GLU A 223 -40.28 50.84 1.52
CA GLU A 223 -41.05 50.59 2.74
C GLU A 223 -41.91 49.33 2.92
N SER A 224 -41.45 48.57 3.92
CA SER A 224 -42.09 47.58 4.79
C SER A 224 -43.48 47.95 5.28
N VAL A 225 -44.37 46.95 5.42
CA VAL A 225 -45.15 46.59 6.64
C VAL A 225 -45.82 45.20 6.45
N ASP A 226 -45.42 44.28 7.33
CA ASP A 226 -46.12 43.19 8.06
C ASP A 226 -47.29 42.32 7.51
N LEU A 227 -47.03 41.00 7.56
CA LEU A 227 -47.85 39.84 8.04
C LEU A 227 -49.17 39.43 7.33
N PRO A 228 -49.51 38.11 7.26
CA PRO A 228 -49.68 37.27 8.45
C PRO A 228 -48.98 35.89 8.45
N LEU A 229 -48.75 35.45 9.69
CA LEU A 229 -48.25 34.17 10.18
C LEU A 229 -49.00 32.96 9.60
N VAL A 230 -48.23 31.96 9.12
CA VAL A 230 -48.64 30.56 9.20
C VAL A 230 -47.50 29.76 9.82
N GLU A 231 -47.82 29.24 10.99
CA GLU A 231 -46.96 28.51 11.91
C GLU A 231 -46.90 27.04 11.48
N GLY A 232 -45.75 26.61 10.97
CA GLY A 232 -45.47 25.23 10.58
C GLY A 232 -44.32 24.66 11.40
N HIS A 233 -44.66 24.10 12.55
CA HIS A 233 -43.75 23.35 13.42
C HIS A 233 -43.21 22.11 12.70
N ALA A 234 -41.91 22.05 12.42
CA ALA A 234 -41.20 20.81 12.13
C ALA A 234 -39.85 20.82 12.85
N ASN A 235 -39.86 20.11 13.97
CA ASN A 235 -38.78 19.98 14.93
C ASN A 235 -37.71 18.97 14.46
N GLU A 236 -36.47 19.21 14.90
CA GLU A 236 -35.38 18.26 15.14
C GLU A 236 -34.87 17.32 14.03
N LYS A 237 -33.69 17.69 13.49
CA LYS A 237 -32.43 16.92 13.65
C LYS A 237 -31.25 17.74 13.12
N MET A 238 -30.99 18.88 13.74
CA MET A 238 -29.72 19.59 13.58
C MET A 238 -28.66 18.76 14.32
N THR A 239 -27.86 18.02 13.54
CA THR A 239 -26.95 17.00 14.06
C THR A 239 -25.89 17.61 14.98
N LEU A 240 -25.67 16.95 16.12
CA LEU A 240 -24.62 17.20 17.13
C LEU A 240 -23.22 17.54 16.54
N LEU A 241 -22.96 17.13 15.30
CA LEU A 241 -21.77 17.46 14.51
C LEU A 241 -21.58 18.95 14.23
N GLU A 242 -22.66 19.71 14.04
CA GLU A 242 -22.60 21.14 13.72
C GLU A 242 -22.25 21.99 14.96
N ARG A 243 -22.59 21.47 16.15
CA ARG A 243 -22.24 22.07 17.45
C ARG A 243 -20.79 21.77 17.87
N LEU A 244 -20.19 20.69 17.34
CA LEU A 244 -18.80 20.33 17.60
C LEU A 244 -17.81 21.11 16.71
N THR A 245 -18.26 21.73 15.62
CA THR A 245 -17.42 22.54 14.72
C THR A 245 -17.45 24.05 15.01
N SER A 246 -18.36 24.52 15.85
CA SER A 246 -18.47 25.93 16.25
C SER A 246 -17.41 26.30 17.31
N THR A 247 -16.15 26.33 16.89
CA THR A 247 -15.14 27.13 17.59
C THR A 247 -14.82 28.32 16.70
N SER A 248 -15.41 29.48 17.01
CA SER A 248 -15.29 30.76 16.27
C SER A 248 -13.83 31.17 15.98
N ARG A 249 -12.86 30.63 16.73
CA ARG A 249 -11.42 30.85 16.55
C ARG A 249 -10.80 29.98 15.45
N LEU A 250 -11.24 28.73 15.27
CA LEU A 250 -10.75 27.89 14.18
C LEU A 250 -11.34 28.32 12.84
N GLU A 251 -12.62 28.71 12.84
CA GLU A 251 -13.27 29.27 11.64
C GLU A 251 -12.58 30.57 11.20
N SER A 252 -12.29 31.50 12.11
CA SER A 252 -11.60 32.75 11.74
C SER A 252 -10.15 32.56 11.25
N LEU A 253 -9.39 31.62 11.84
CA LEU A 253 -8.05 31.28 11.35
C LEU A 253 -8.07 30.54 10.01
N LEU A 254 -9.02 29.62 9.81
CA LEU A 254 -9.22 28.92 8.54
C LEU A 254 -9.65 29.90 7.43
N LEU A 255 -10.57 30.82 7.72
CA LEU A 255 -11.02 31.87 6.80
C LEU A 255 -9.88 32.81 6.41
N ARG A 256 -8.94 33.11 7.33
CA ARG A 256 -7.77 33.96 7.06
C ARG A 256 -6.72 33.28 6.17
N CYS A 257 -6.54 31.96 6.32
CA CYS A 257 -5.63 31.16 5.47
C CYS A 257 -6.29 30.69 4.16
N LEU A 258 -7.61 30.79 4.06
CA LEU A 258 -8.42 30.36 2.92
C LEU A 258 -7.94 30.88 1.55
N PRO A 259 -7.64 32.18 1.34
CA PRO A 259 -7.19 32.66 0.02
C PRO A 259 -5.89 32.02 -0.46
N PHE A 260 -4.98 31.65 0.43
CA PHE A 260 -3.75 30.92 0.09
C PHE A 260 -4.03 29.44 -0.24
N LEU A 261 -4.90 28.80 0.54
CA LEU A 261 -5.22 27.38 0.42
C LEU A 261 -6.19 27.06 -0.74
N LEU A 262 -6.93 28.05 -1.23
CA LEU A 262 -7.80 27.94 -2.41
C LEU A 262 -7.03 27.81 -3.73
N ARG A 263 -5.72 28.05 -3.76
CA ARG A 263 -4.93 27.86 -4.97
C ARG A 263 -4.98 26.37 -5.36
N LEU A 264 -5.55 26.06 -6.52
CA LEU A 264 -5.75 24.69 -7.03
C LEU A 264 -4.49 23.79 -6.99
N ARG A 265 -3.30 24.39 -7.04
CA ARG A 265 -2.04 23.68 -6.88
C ARG A 265 -1.83 23.15 -5.46
N VAL A 266 -2.18 23.92 -4.43
CA VAL A 266 -2.03 23.54 -3.01
C VAL A 266 -2.92 22.35 -2.69
N LEU A 267 -4.19 22.39 -3.12
CA LEU A 267 -5.13 21.27 -2.96
C LEU A 267 -4.65 19.99 -3.65
N ARG A 268 -4.13 20.10 -4.87
CA ARG A 268 -3.59 18.95 -5.59
C ARG A 268 -2.37 18.36 -4.88
N ILE A 269 -1.50 19.21 -4.34
CA ILE A 269 -0.33 18.79 -3.56
C ILE A 269 -0.77 18.14 -2.25
N SER A 270 -1.75 18.70 -1.54
CA SER A 270 -2.25 18.13 -0.29
C SER A 270 -2.93 16.78 -0.50
N ASP A 271 -3.75 16.62 -1.55
CA ASP A 271 -4.37 15.34 -1.88
C ASP A 271 -3.31 14.29 -2.28
N ALA A 272 -2.28 14.71 -3.05
CA ALA A 272 -1.16 13.84 -3.41
C ALA A 272 -0.36 13.39 -2.18
N LEU A 273 -0.03 14.32 -1.27
CA LEU A 273 0.68 14.03 -0.03
C LEU A 273 -0.13 13.14 0.89
N TYR A 274 -1.44 13.38 1.03
CA TYR A 274 -2.35 12.54 1.79
C TYR A 274 -2.36 11.10 1.26
N SER A 275 -2.47 10.93 -0.07
CA SER A 275 -2.45 9.61 -0.71
C SER A 275 -1.10 8.90 -0.55
N LEU A 276 0.01 9.65 -0.62
CA LEU A 276 1.35 9.11 -0.43
C LEU A 276 1.55 8.61 1.00
N ILE A 277 1.19 9.43 2.00
CA ILE A 277 1.28 9.07 3.43
C ILE A 277 0.43 7.82 3.71
N ALA A 278 -0.80 7.77 3.21
CA ALA A 278 -1.71 6.64 3.43
C ALA A 278 -1.11 5.30 2.94
N ARG A 279 -0.42 5.28 1.79
CA ARG A 279 0.24 4.08 1.27
C ARG A 279 1.46 3.70 2.09
N PHE A 280 2.25 4.69 2.51
CA PHE A 280 3.45 4.48 3.29
C PHE A 280 3.15 3.99 4.72
N LEU A 281 2.00 4.39 5.29
CA LEU A 281 1.55 3.94 6.61
C LEU A 281 1.38 2.43 6.73
N VAL A 282 1.02 1.72 5.65
CA VAL A 282 0.94 0.25 5.69
C VAL A 282 2.32 -0.36 5.95
N VAL A 283 3.37 0.17 5.30
CA VAL A 283 4.76 -0.25 5.51
C VAL A 283 5.26 0.16 6.90
N LEU A 284 4.97 1.39 7.33
CA LEU A 284 5.32 1.86 8.68
C LEU A 284 4.64 1.03 9.77
N GLY A 285 3.40 0.60 9.55
CA GLY A 285 2.68 -0.30 10.45
C GLY A 285 3.39 -1.63 10.62
N PHE A 286 3.82 -2.25 9.51
CA PHE A 286 4.63 -3.47 9.56
C PHE A 286 5.94 -3.28 10.36
N VAL A 287 6.65 -2.18 10.12
CA VAL A 287 7.88 -1.86 10.86
C VAL A 287 7.59 -1.62 12.35
N GLN A 288 6.55 -0.86 12.68
CA GLN A 288 6.19 -0.54 14.07
C GLN A 288 5.77 -1.77 14.86
N ILE A 289 4.98 -2.67 14.26
CA ILE A 289 4.59 -3.94 14.86
C ILE A 289 5.84 -4.81 15.06
N SER A 290 6.70 -4.92 14.04
CA SER A 290 7.96 -5.69 14.14
C SER A 290 8.86 -5.18 15.27
N LEU A 291 9.03 -3.86 15.38
CA LEU A 291 9.75 -3.25 16.50
C LEU A 291 9.05 -3.49 17.84
N GLY A 292 7.71 -3.52 17.86
CA GLY A 292 6.94 -3.85 19.06
C GLY A 292 7.22 -5.27 19.55
N VAL A 293 7.31 -6.24 18.62
CA VAL A 293 7.67 -7.63 18.95
C VAL A 293 9.08 -7.70 19.53
N VAL A 294 10.06 -7.02 18.90
CA VAL A 294 11.44 -6.97 19.39
C VAL A 294 11.52 -6.36 20.79
N THR A 295 10.89 -5.20 21.00
CA THR A 295 10.89 -4.53 22.31
C THR A 295 10.20 -5.37 23.37
N ALA A 296 9.03 -5.96 23.08
CA ALA A 296 8.26 -6.73 24.06
C ALA A 296 8.96 -8.03 24.49
N SER A 297 9.71 -8.64 23.57
CA SER A 297 10.48 -9.87 23.80
C SER A 297 11.88 -9.63 24.38
N GLY A 298 12.39 -8.40 24.39
CA GLY A 298 13.74 -8.09 24.85
C GLY A 298 14.86 -8.62 23.93
N MET A 299 14.53 -8.96 22.68
CA MET A 299 15.52 -9.39 21.67
C MET A 299 16.33 -8.20 21.16
N PHE A 300 17.51 -8.45 20.58
CA PHE A 300 18.34 -7.44 19.90
C PHE A 300 18.89 -6.36 20.84
N MET A 301 19.44 -6.76 21.99
CA MET A 301 20.19 -5.87 22.88
C MET A 301 21.71 -5.98 22.65
N GLY A 302 22.41 -4.86 22.77
CA GLY A 302 23.87 -4.77 22.59
C GLY A 302 24.30 -5.15 21.16
N ASP A 303 25.39 -5.92 21.04
CA ASP A 303 25.95 -6.29 19.73
C ASP A 303 25.06 -7.26 18.92
N ARG A 304 24.02 -7.83 19.55
CA ARG A 304 23.04 -8.72 18.89
C ARG A 304 22.09 -7.97 17.94
N VAL A 305 22.05 -6.63 18.03
CA VAL A 305 21.24 -5.76 17.16
C VAL A 305 21.54 -5.98 15.69
N PHE A 306 22.81 -6.11 15.30
CA PHE A 306 23.19 -6.22 13.88
C PHE A 306 22.68 -7.52 13.25
N ASN A 307 22.76 -8.63 13.96
CA ASN A 307 22.20 -9.89 13.49
C ASN A 307 20.67 -9.81 13.36
N GLY A 308 20.00 -9.25 14.37
CA GLY A 308 18.55 -9.07 14.36
C GLY A 308 18.06 -8.19 13.22
N LEU A 309 18.67 -7.02 13.05
CA LEU A 309 18.37 -6.08 11.96
C LEU A 309 18.58 -6.71 10.59
N ALA A 310 19.67 -7.47 10.39
CA ALA A 310 19.90 -8.16 9.13
C ALA A 310 18.75 -9.11 8.79
N HIS A 311 18.29 -9.93 9.73
CA HIS A 311 17.19 -10.88 9.48
C HIS A 311 15.83 -10.19 9.32
N PHE A 312 15.53 -9.19 10.15
CA PHE A 312 14.25 -8.48 10.09
C PHE A 312 14.11 -7.60 8.85
N ILE A 313 15.17 -6.89 8.45
CA ILE A 313 15.15 -6.05 7.24
C ILE A 313 15.14 -6.95 6.00
N LYS A 314 16.07 -7.91 5.89
CA LYS A 314 16.17 -8.79 4.71
C LYS A 314 14.91 -9.65 4.55
N GLY A 315 14.44 -10.30 5.62
CA GLY A 315 13.21 -11.09 5.60
C GLY A 315 11.95 -10.25 5.39
N GLY A 316 11.88 -9.06 6.01
CA GLY A 316 10.77 -8.12 5.83
C GLY A 316 10.62 -7.60 4.40
N ILE A 317 11.74 -7.38 3.68
CA ILE A 317 11.72 -7.03 2.26
C ILE A 317 11.07 -8.14 1.44
N PHE A 318 11.45 -9.40 1.65
CA PHE A 318 10.83 -10.53 0.94
C PHE A 318 9.35 -10.70 1.28
N PHE A 319 8.97 -10.53 2.55
CA PHE A 319 7.57 -10.58 2.96
C PHE A 319 6.73 -9.50 2.27
N LEU A 320 7.17 -8.24 2.33
CA LEU A 320 6.48 -7.11 1.68
C LEU A 320 6.47 -7.25 0.16
N TYR A 321 7.53 -7.81 -0.43
CA TYR A 321 7.56 -8.12 -1.86
C TYR A 321 6.54 -9.21 -2.23
N GLY A 322 6.37 -10.24 -1.40
CA GLY A 322 5.31 -11.24 -1.56
C GLY A 322 3.91 -10.64 -1.47
N VAL A 323 3.67 -9.73 -0.50
CA VAL A 323 2.41 -8.97 -0.40
C VAL A 323 2.17 -8.10 -1.63
N LEU A 324 3.19 -7.42 -2.14
CA LEU A 324 3.11 -6.63 -3.37
C LEU A 324 2.80 -7.49 -4.58
N THR A 325 3.42 -8.67 -4.68
CA THR A 325 3.23 -9.64 -5.77
C THR A 325 1.79 -10.17 -5.77
N LEU A 326 1.26 -10.55 -4.60
CA LEU A 326 -0.15 -10.91 -4.44
C LEU A 326 -1.06 -9.73 -4.79
N GLY A 327 -0.73 -8.53 -4.33
CA GLY A 327 -1.48 -7.31 -4.64
C GLY A 327 -1.58 -7.06 -6.14
N ARG A 328 -0.46 -7.22 -6.89
CA ARG A 328 -0.43 -7.10 -8.35
C ARG A 328 -1.31 -8.15 -9.03
N TRP A 329 -1.26 -9.39 -8.55
CA TRP A 329 -2.13 -10.47 -9.02
C TRP A 329 -3.63 -10.16 -8.79
N LEU A 330 -3.96 -9.53 -7.66
CA LEU A 330 -5.31 -9.04 -7.33
C LEU A 330 -5.72 -7.76 -8.11
N GLY A 331 -4.79 -7.15 -8.86
CA GLY A 331 -5.06 -5.96 -9.69
C GLY A 331 -4.66 -4.62 -9.07
N ALA A 332 -3.90 -4.60 -7.97
CA ALA A 332 -3.29 -3.39 -7.47
C ALA A 332 -2.30 -2.82 -8.50
N PHE A 333 -2.28 -1.49 -8.66
CA PHE A 333 -1.40 -0.77 -9.60
C PHE A 333 -1.57 -1.17 -11.07
N SER A 334 -2.71 -1.77 -11.45
CA SER A 334 -3.04 -2.06 -12.85
C SER A 334 -3.11 -0.77 -13.68
N GLU A 335 -3.56 0.35 -13.08
CA GLU A 335 -3.51 1.68 -13.70
C GLU A 335 -2.10 2.17 -14.08
N LEU A 336 -1.04 1.59 -13.50
CA LEU A 336 0.36 1.89 -13.82
C LEU A 336 0.98 0.87 -14.81
N GLY A 337 0.21 -0.15 -15.20
CA GLY A 337 0.68 -1.30 -15.97
C GLY A 337 1.53 -2.27 -15.17
N TRP A 338 1.52 -2.19 -13.83
CA TRP A 338 2.35 -3.04 -12.96
C TRP A 338 1.78 -4.43 -12.72
N ALA A 339 0.54 -4.70 -13.15
CA ALA A 339 0.00 -6.04 -13.14
C ALA A 339 0.92 -6.97 -13.95
N TRP A 340 1.24 -6.62 -15.21
CA TRP A 340 2.04 -7.46 -16.12
C TRP A 340 2.83 -6.67 -17.18
N ASN A 341 3.34 -5.49 -16.83
CA ASN A 341 4.09 -4.58 -17.71
C ASN A 341 3.35 -4.09 -18.96
N VAL A 342 2.05 -4.37 -19.07
CA VAL A 342 1.17 -3.83 -20.13
C VAL A 342 0.60 -2.50 -19.66
N LYS A 343 0.95 -1.40 -20.33
CA LYS A 343 0.48 -0.05 -19.97
C LYS A 343 -0.81 0.29 -20.69
N PRO A 344 -1.79 0.94 -20.03
CA PRO A 344 -2.95 1.48 -20.72
C PRO A 344 -2.51 2.57 -21.73
N PRO A 345 -3.22 2.73 -22.88
CA PRO A 345 -2.89 3.74 -23.87
C PRO A 345 -2.85 5.16 -23.26
N GLN A 346 -2.05 6.03 -23.85
CA GLN A 346 -1.85 7.41 -23.36
C GLN A 346 -3.17 8.19 -23.25
N GLU A 347 -4.13 7.88 -24.11
CA GLU A 347 -5.48 8.45 -24.15
C GLU A 347 -6.27 8.17 -22.87
N TYR A 348 -6.11 6.98 -22.27
CA TYR A 348 -6.82 6.59 -21.04
C TYR A 348 -5.99 6.88 -19.76
N GLY A 349 -4.67 6.71 -19.81
CA GLY A 349 -3.80 6.82 -18.62
C GLY A 349 -3.27 8.23 -18.32
N GLY A 350 -3.25 9.11 -19.31
CA GLY A 350 -2.60 10.42 -19.23
C GLY A 350 -1.07 10.38 -19.38
N LYS A 351 -0.46 11.54 -19.66
CA LYS A 351 0.98 11.67 -19.97
C LYS A 351 1.93 11.25 -18.83
N TRP A 352 1.49 11.32 -17.58
CA TRP A 352 2.35 10.99 -16.43
C TRP A 352 2.41 9.49 -16.15
N ARG A 353 1.26 8.78 -16.21
CA ARG A 353 1.20 7.32 -15.97
C ARG A 353 1.97 6.54 -17.03
N SER A 354 1.92 7.01 -18.28
CA SER A 354 2.68 6.41 -19.38
C SER A 354 4.22 6.50 -19.20
N ARG A 355 4.71 7.48 -18.43
CA ARG A 355 6.14 7.67 -18.13
C ARG A 355 6.69 6.80 -16.99
N ILE A 356 5.82 6.19 -16.17
CA ILE A 356 6.28 5.36 -15.04
C ILE A 356 7.04 4.13 -15.57
N PRO A 357 8.19 3.75 -14.98
CA PRO A 357 8.90 2.54 -15.39
C PRO A 357 8.06 1.25 -15.24
N PRO A 358 8.31 0.21 -16.06
CA PRO A 358 7.69 -1.10 -15.88
C PRO A 358 8.10 -1.71 -14.53
N ALA A 359 7.33 -2.66 -14.03
CA ALA A 359 7.57 -3.27 -12.72
C ALA A 359 8.94 -3.97 -12.66
N GLU A 360 9.34 -4.67 -13.73
CA GLU A 360 10.63 -5.38 -13.79
C GLU A 360 11.84 -4.43 -13.75
N MET A 361 11.70 -3.21 -14.29
CA MET A 361 12.72 -2.17 -14.18
C MET A 361 12.86 -1.70 -12.73
N ILE A 362 11.74 -1.53 -12.02
CA ILE A 362 11.74 -1.17 -10.60
C ILE A 362 12.36 -2.29 -9.77
N GLU A 363 11.97 -3.55 -9.99
CA GLU A 363 12.53 -4.72 -9.30
C GLU A 363 14.05 -4.82 -9.51
N SER A 364 14.51 -4.70 -10.75
CA SER A 364 15.95 -4.71 -11.08
C SER A 364 16.69 -3.53 -10.43
N SER A 365 16.06 -2.35 -10.38
CA SER A 365 16.64 -1.16 -9.72
C SER A 365 16.75 -1.33 -8.21
N VAL A 366 15.77 -1.99 -7.57
CA VAL A 366 15.81 -2.31 -6.14
C VAL A 366 16.92 -3.32 -5.86
N ILE A 367 17.02 -4.39 -6.66
CA ILE A 367 18.08 -5.40 -6.55
C ILE A 367 19.47 -4.76 -6.72
N PHE A 368 19.62 -3.88 -7.72
CA PHE A 368 20.85 -3.12 -7.95
C PHE A 368 21.22 -2.25 -6.74
N THR A 369 20.29 -1.42 -6.26
CA THR A 369 20.54 -0.46 -5.17
C THR A 369 20.82 -1.19 -3.85
N TYR A 370 20.11 -2.28 -3.61
CA TYR A 370 20.33 -3.15 -2.46
C TYR A 370 21.70 -3.83 -2.53
N GLY A 371 22.06 -4.43 -3.67
CA GLY A 371 23.37 -5.05 -3.85
C GLY A 371 24.51 -4.05 -3.69
N ALA A 372 24.42 -2.91 -4.39
CA ALA A 372 25.42 -1.84 -4.33
C ALA A 372 25.64 -1.32 -2.91
N SER A 373 24.57 -1.13 -2.12
CA SER A 373 24.71 -0.69 -0.73
C SER A 373 25.30 -1.80 0.16
N ASN A 374 24.85 -3.05 0.03
CA ASN A 374 25.30 -4.13 0.91
C ASN A 374 26.73 -4.61 0.67
N VAL A 375 27.31 -4.39 -0.51
CA VAL A 375 28.74 -4.64 -0.76
C VAL A 375 29.62 -3.90 0.26
N PHE A 376 29.21 -2.70 0.69
CA PHE A 376 29.96 -1.89 1.66
C PHE A 376 29.49 -2.07 3.11
N LEU A 377 28.24 -2.48 3.32
CA LEU A 377 27.65 -2.57 4.67
C LEU A 377 27.97 -3.90 5.38
N GLU A 378 28.30 -4.97 4.65
CA GLU A 378 28.44 -6.31 5.23
C GLU A 378 29.65 -6.41 6.20
N HIS A 379 30.67 -5.55 6.08
CA HIS A 379 31.81 -5.52 7.01
C HIS A 379 31.56 -4.70 8.30
N LEU A 380 30.40 -4.03 8.43
CA LEU A 380 30.14 -3.15 9.59
C LEU A 380 30.07 -3.88 10.94
N ALA A 381 29.81 -5.19 10.94
CA ALA A 381 29.73 -6.00 12.16
C ALA A 381 31.09 -6.56 12.62
N GLY A 382 32.14 -6.46 11.80
CA GLY A 382 33.47 -6.97 12.11
C GLY A 382 34.27 -6.02 13.00
N GLN A 383 34.04 -6.04 14.32
CA GLN A 383 34.91 -5.37 15.28
C GLN A 383 36.29 -6.07 15.33
N GLY A 384 37.18 -5.75 14.40
CA GLY A 384 38.54 -6.31 14.34
C GLY A 384 39.24 -6.32 12.98
N GLY A 385 38.57 -5.93 11.89
CA GLY A 385 39.20 -5.69 10.57
C GLY A 385 39.58 -6.93 9.74
N ALA A 386 39.60 -8.14 10.31
CA ALA A 386 39.83 -9.37 9.56
C ALA A 386 38.53 -9.87 8.91
N TRP A 387 38.60 -10.21 7.62
CA TRP A 387 37.49 -10.81 6.89
C TRP A 387 37.31 -12.28 7.28
N SER A 388 36.13 -12.66 7.74
CA SER A 388 35.78 -14.07 7.93
C SER A 388 35.30 -14.70 6.62
N HIS A 389 35.30 -16.04 6.55
CA HIS A 389 34.73 -16.75 5.41
C HIS A 389 33.25 -16.41 5.18
N ALA A 390 32.46 -16.28 6.26
CA ALA A 390 31.05 -15.86 6.17
C ALA A 390 30.90 -14.45 5.59
N ASP A 391 31.80 -13.52 5.93
CA ASP A 391 31.77 -12.15 5.37
C ASP A 391 32.05 -12.16 3.87
N LEU A 392 33.00 -13.01 3.42
CA LEU A 392 33.30 -13.18 1.99
C LEU A 392 32.12 -13.80 1.22
N GLU A 393 31.43 -14.78 1.82
CA GLU A 393 30.21 -15.37 1.24
C GLU A 393 29.10 -14.32 1.11
N HIS A 394 28.84 -13.55 2.17
CA HIS A 394 27.80 -12.52 2.15
C HIS A 394 28.13 -11.36 1.18
N VAL A 395 29.37 -10.90 1.11
CA VAL A 395 29.78 -9.88 0.12
C VAL A 395 29.67 -10.41 -1.31
N SER A 396 29.99 -11.69 -1.54
CA SER A 396 29.82 -12.32 -2.86
C SER A 396 28.35 -12.34 -3.29
N ILE A 397 27.42 -12.58 -2.35
CA ILE A 397 25.98 -12.49 -2.60
C ILE A 397 25.57 -11.04 -2.91
N ALA A 398 26.07 -10.06 -2.17
CA ALA A 398 25.79 -8.65 -2.43
C ALA A 398 26.29 -8.21 -3.82
N PHE A 399 27.46 -8.70 -4.24
CA PHE A 399 28.00 -8.47 -5.58
C PHE A 399 27.14 -9.12 -6.68
N MET A 400 26.63 -10.32 -6.44
CA MET A 400 25.67 -10.96 -7.35
C MET A 400 24.41 -10.11 -7.52
N PHE A 401 23.84 -9.58 -6.43
CA PHE A 401 22.69 -8.68 -6.49
C PHE A 401 23.01 -7.40 -7.28
N PHE A 402 24.18 -6.80 -7.03
CA PHE A 402 24.62 -5.61 -7.74
C PHE A 402 24.71 -5.84 -9.26
N GLY A 403 25.44 -6.89 -9.67
CA GLY A 403 25.65 -7.20 -11.09
C GLY A 403 24.37 -7.61 -11.81
N ALA A 404 23.56 -8.48 -11.19
CA ALA A 404 22.32 -8.93 -11.81
C ALA A 404 21.25 -7.83 -11.87
N GLY A 405 21.17 -6.97 -10.85
CA GLY A 405 20.30 -5.79 -10.88
C GLY A 405 20.70 -4.82 -12.01
N LEU A 406 22.00 -4.56 -12.17
CA LEU A 406 22.52 -3.75 -13.27
C LEU A 406 22.14 -4.37 -14.62
N CYS A 407 22.42 -5.66 -14.81
CA CYS A 407 22.08 -6.37 -16.04
C CYS A 407 20.57 -6.30 -16.33
N GLY A 408 19.72 -6.45 -15.31
CA GLY A 408 18.27 -6.32 -15.43
C GLY A 408 17.81 -4.94 -15.89
N MET A 409 18.40 -3.88 -15.34
CA MET A 409 18.14 -2.52 -15.78
C MET A 409 18.58 -2.29 -17.23
N LEU A 410 19.72 -2.87 -17.65
CA LEU A 410 20.22 -2.73 -19.02
C LEU A 410 19.28 -3.42 -20.03
N VAL A 411 18.80 -4.63 -19.73
CA VAL A 411 17.84 -5.39 -20.57
C VAL A 411 16.50 -4.65 -20.72
N GLU A 412 16.04 -4.01 -19.65
CA GLU A 412 14.81 -3.22 -19.63
C GLU A 412 14.96 -1.83 -20.27
N SER A 413 16.18 -1.38 -20.53
CA SER A 413 16.45 -0.03 -21.05
C SER A 413 16.03 0.12 -22.51
N ARG A 414 15.10 1.05 -22.75
CA ARG A 414 14.66 1.43 -24.11
C ARG A 414 15.80 1.99 -24.95
N TRP A 415 16.70 2.75 -24.34
CA TRP A 415 17.83 3.35 -25.05
C TRP A 415 18.78 2.26 -25.57
N ILE A 416 19.16 1.31 -24.70
CA ILE A 416 20.05 0.20 -25.08
C ILE A 416 19.42 -0.63 -26.19
N ARG A 417 18.13 -0.96 -26.06
CA ARG A 417 17.39 -1.70 -27.08
C ARG A 417 17.38 -0.98 -28.43
N ASN A 418 17.16 0.33 -28.44
CA ASN A 418 17.17 1.12 -29.67
C ASN A 418 18.56 1.13 -30.32
N VAL A 419 19.62 1.27 -29.52
CA VAL A 419 21.01 1.22 -30.00
C VAL A 419 21.33 -0.15 -30.60
N LEU A 420 20.95 -1.25 -29.94
CA LEU A 420 21.18 -2.61 -30.44
C LEU A 420 20.39 -2.90 -31.74
N ASN A 421 19.16 -2.41 -31.83
CA ASN A 421 18.32 -2.55 -33.02
C ASN A 421 18.74 -1.67 -34.19
N GLN A 422 19.61 -0.68 -33.98
CA GLN A 422 20.07 0.24 -35.04
C GLN A 422 20.77 -0.51 -36.18
N SER A 423 21.51 -1.58 -35.86
CA SER A 423 22.18 -2.44 -36.84
C SER A 423 21.20 -3.03 -37.87
N VAL A 424 20.08 -3.57 -37.39
CA VAL A 424 19.01 -4.14 -38.23
C VAL A 424 18.31 -3.06 -39.04
N ILE A 425 18.08 -1.88 -38.46
CA ILE A 425 17.45 -0.74 -39.15
C ILE A 425 18.32 -0.28 -40.32
N VAL A 426 19.64 -0.19 -40.15
CA VAL A 426 20.59 0.20 -41.20
C VAL A 426 20.61 -0.85 -42.32
N GLN A 427 20.69 -2.14 -41.99
CA GLN A 427 20.68 -3.22 -42.98
C GLN A 427 19.38 -3.28 -43.80
N ILE A 428 18.21 -3.10 -43.16
CA ILE A 428 16.92 -3.02 -43.85
C ILE A 428 16.82 -1.74 -44.70
N GLY A 429 17.47 -0.66 -44.28
CA GLY A 429 17.52 0.61 -45.01
C GLY A 429 18.34 0.54 -46.30
N GLU A 430 19.48 -0.17 -46.29
CA GLU A 430 20.39 -0.27 -47.44
C GLU A 430 19.91 -1.24 -48.54
N ASN A 431 19.27 -2.37 -48.20
CA ASN A 431 18.90 -3.43 -49.16
C ASN A 431 17.45 -3.32 -49.72
N ARG A 432 16.91 -2.11 -49.88
CA ARG A 432 15.48 -1.92 -50.18
C ARG A 432 15.12 -1.99 -51.68
N PRO A 433 14.21 -2.89 -52.10
CA PRO A 433 13.43 -2.71 -53.32
C PRO A 433 12.25 -1.73 -53.08
N TYR A 434 11.97 -0.87 -54.07
CA TYR A 434 11.06 0.29 -53.98
C TYR A 434 9.57 -0.04 -53.65
N ASN A 435 9.16 -1.32 -53.64
CA ASN A 435 7.75 -1.74 -53.61
C ASN A 435 7.36 -2.66 -52.43
N ILE A 436 8.18 -2.79 -51.38
CA ILE A 436 7.81 -3.61 -50.21
C ILE A 436 7.48 -2.69 -49.04
N GLU A 437 6.25 -2.81 -48.50
CA GLU A 437 5.86 -2.16 -47.25
C GLU A 437 6.91 -2.48 -46.18
N THR A 438 7.41 -1.45 -45.51
CA THR A 438 8.36 -1.62 -44.42
C THR A 438 7.83 -2.65 -43.45
N PRO A 439 8.59 -3.71 -43.08
CA PRO A 439 8.25 -4.50 -41.91
C PRO A 439 8.05 -3.49 -40.80
N ARG A 440 6.82 -3.43 -40.24
CA ARG A 440 6.51 -2.50 -39.15
C ARG A 440 7.64 -2.73 -38.14
N GLN A 441 8.44 -1.70 -37.85
CA GLN A 441 9.26 -1.74 -36.65
C GLN A 441 8.30 -2.21 -35.58
N PRO A 442 8.58 -3.28 -34.82
CA PRO A 442 7.73 -3.62 -33.71
C PRO A 442 7.68 -2.35 -32.88
N GLY A 443 6.55 -1.66 -32.92
CA GLY A 443 6.44 -0.36 -32.30
C GLY A 443 6.80 -0.55 -30.84
N THR A 444 7.12 0.52 -30.13
CA THR A 444 7.17 0.44 -28.66
C THR A 444 5.84 -0.07 -28.06
N ALA A 445 4.78 -0.16 -28.86
CA ALA A 445 3.48 -0.78 -28.58
C ALA A 445 3.36 -2.28 -28.98
N ASP A 446 4.21 -2.80 -29.88
CA ASP A 446 4.15 -4.21 -30.34
C ASP A 446 4.92 -5.18 -29.43
N HIS A 447 5.90 -4.67 -28.66
CA HIS A 447 6.42 -5.41 -27.50
C HIS A 447 5.40 -5.33 -26.37
N LYS A 448 4.37 -6.18 -26.45
CA LYS A 448 3.22 -6.20 -25.54
C LYS A 448 3.60 -6.40 -24.07
N MET A 449 4.76 -6.98 -23.77
CA MET A 449 5.18 -7.30 -22.40
C MET A 449 6.71 -7.35 -22.28
N SER A 450 7.25 -6.81 -21.19
CA SER A 450 8.65 -7.04 -20.81
C SER A 450 8.74 -8.23 -19.86
N LEU A 451 9.57 -9.22 -20.22
CA LEU A 451 9.80 -10.46 -19.47
C LEU A 451 11.28 -10.50 -19.08
N ASN A 452 11.62 -9.94 -17.92
CA ASN A 452 12.98 -9.96 -17.41
C ASN A 452 13.14 -11.09 -16.38
N PRO A 453 13.91 -12.15 -16.67
CA PRO A 453 14.07 -13.26 -15.74
C PRO A 453 15.06 -12.97 -14.60
N LEU A 454 15.82 -11.86 -14.65
CA LEU A 454 16.92 -11.62 -13.72
C LEU A 454 16.46 -11.45 -12.26
N PRO A 455 15.37 -10.72 -11.94
CA PRO A 455 14.87 -10.69 -10.56
C PRO A 455 14.53 -12.07 -10.00
N ALA A 456 13.87 -12.92 -10.80
CA ALA A 456 13.54 -14.28 -10.42
C ALA A 456 14.78 -15.16 -10.23
N LEU A 457 15.76 -15.04 -11.15
CA LEU A 457 17.01 -15.79 -11.12
C LEU A 457 17.85 -15.46 -9.88
N VAL A 458 17.99 -14.19 -9.52
CA VAL A 458 18.78 -13.75 -8.36
C VAL A 458 18.19 -14.30 -7.07
N ILE A 459 16.86 -14.24 -6.91
CA ILE A 459 16.18 -14.76 -5.72
C ILE A 459 16.25 -16.28 -5.69
N PHE A 460 16.17 -16.95 -6.85
CA PHE A 460 16.40 -18.39 -6.95
C PHE A 460 17.80 -18.78 -6.45
N CYS A 461 18.84 -18.14 -6.99
CA CYS A 461 20.23 -18.39 -6.60
C CYS A 461 20.45 -18.12 -5.11
N LEU A 462 19.90 -17.01 -4.58
CA LEU A 462 19.94 -16.73 -3.15
C LEU A 462 19.34 -17.88 -2.33
N GLY A 463 18.16 -18.36 -2.71
CA GLY A 463 17.49 -19.45 -2.01
C GLY A 463 18.32 -20.73 -1.99
N VAL A 464 18.92 -21.09 -3.13
CA VAL A 464 19.80 -22.26 -3.24
C VAL A 464 21.03 -22.10 -2.34
N MET A 465 21.77 -21.00 -2.47
CA MET A 465 22.99 -20.75 -1.70
C MET A 465 22.72 -20.76 -0.19
N MET A 466 21.63 -20.12 0.25
CA MET A 466 21.30 -20.00 1.66
C MET A 466 20.72 -21.29 2.25
N SER A 467 20.14 -22.17 1.43
CA SER A 467 19.75 -23.50 1.89
C SER A 467 20.96 -24.42 2.13
N GLN A 468 22.13 -24.08 1.59
CA GLN A 468 23.39 -24.80 1.81
C GLN A 468 24.29 -24.13 2.87
N HIS A 469 23.90 -22.96 3.37
CA HIS A 469 24.70 -22.20 4.33
C HIS A 469 24.63 -22.81 5.74
N HIS A 470 25.75 -23.34 6.23
CA HIS A 470 25.86 -23.92 7.56
C HIS A 470 25.83 -22.85 8.66
N GLN A 471 24.98 -23.05 9.67
CA GLN A 471 24.87 -22.17 10.83
C GLN A 471 25.52 -22.79 12.07
N SER A 472 25.73 -21.98 13.11
CA SER A 472 26.36 -22.43 14.36
C SER A 472 25.56 -23.49 15.11
N SER A 473 24.24 -23.61 14.86
CA SER A 473 23.40 -24.67 15.42
C SER A 473 22.66 -25.46 14.34
N ALA A 474 22.40 -26.74 14.64
CA ALA A 474 21.63 -27.62 13.76
C ALA A 474 20.20 -27.10 13.52
N LEU A 475 19.57 -26.56 14.57
CA LEU A 475 18.26 -25.92 14.48
C LEU A 475 18.27 -24.70 13.54
N SER A 476 19.25 -23.81 13.70
CA SER A 476 19.40 -22.64 12.81
C SER A 476 19.64 -23.05 11.36
N THR A 477 20.46 -24.09 11.14
CA THR A 477 20.74 -24.63 9.80
C THR A 477 19.47 -25.17 9.15
N LYS A 478 18.65 -25.94 9.89
CA LYS A 478 17.36 -26.44 9.38
C LYS A 478 16.40 -25.30 9.01
N ILE A 479 16.33 -24.24 9.82
CA ILE A 479 15.49 -23.07 9.52
C ILE A 479 16.03 -22.32 8.29
N HIS A 480 17.35 -22.27 8.09
CA HIS A 480 17.98 -21.70 6.88
C HIS A 480 17.63 -22.48 5.62
N VAL A 481 17.68 -23.82 5.68
CA VAL A 481 17.20 -24.69 4.61
C VAL A 481 15.74 -24.38 4.27
N GLN A 482 14.87 -24.18 5.27
CA GLN A 482 13.45 -23.89 5.05
C GLN A 482 13.22 -22.58 4.28
N TRP A 483 13.76 -21.45 4.74
CA TRP A 483 13.54 -20.19 4.04
C TRP A 483 14.26 -20.13 2.69
N GLY A 484 15.46 -20.71 2.58
CA GLY A 484 16.19 -20.80 1.32
C GLY A 484 15.40 -21.59 0.27
N THR A 485 14.84 -22.74 0.67
CA THR A 485 14.00 -23.57 -0.22
C THR A 485 12.74 -22.83 -0.67
N LEU A 486 12.08 -22.06 0.23
CA LEU A 486 10.91 -21.27 -0.12
C LEU A 486 11.26 -20.17 -1.14
N LEU A 487 12.37 -19.44 -0.97
CA LEU A 487 12.80 -18.42 -1.94
C LEU A 487 13.21 -19.03 -3.28
N ALA A 488 13.90 -20.18 -3.28
CA ALA A 488 14.21 -20.92 -4.50
C ALA A 488 12.92 -21.33 -5.24
N THR A 489 11.93 -21.84 -4.49
CA THR A 489 10.63 -22.24 -5.04
C THR A 489 9.90 -21.05 -5.67
N PHE A 490 9.93 -19.86 -5.05
CA PHE A 490 9.41 -18.65 -5.68
C PHE A 490 10.05 -18.38 -7.04
N GLY A 491 11.39 -18.43 -7.14
CA GLY A 491 12.09 -18.17 -8.39
C GLY A 491 11.67 -19.14 -9.51
N VAL A 492 11.49 -20.42 -9.19
CA VAL A 492 10.98 -21.44 -10.12
C VAL A 492 9.57 -21.11 -10.60
N PHE A 493 8.63 -20.81 -9.69
CA PHE A 493 7.26 -20.47 -10.06
C PHE A 493 7.16 -19.16 -10.86
N ARG A 494 8.00 -18.18 -10.55
CA ARG A 494 8.08 -16.91 -11.30
C ARG A 494 8.61 -17.15 -12.72
N LEU A 495 9.61 -18.01 -12.90
CA LEU A 495 10.07 -18.42 -14.23
C LEU A 495 8.95 -19.14 -15.01
N PHE A 496 8.18 -20.02 -14.37
CA PHE A 496 7.00 -20.63 -15.00
C PHE A 496 5.95 -19.59 -15.38
N THR A 497 5.73 -18.55 -14.57
CA THR A 497 4.85 -17.42 -14.96
C THR A 497 5.32 -16.80 -16.28
N TYR A 498 6.63 -16.55 -16.45
CA TYR A 498 7.16 -16.00 -17.69
C TYR A 498 6.97 -16.94 -18.88
N VAL A 499 7.17 -18.25 -18.70
CA VAL A 499 6.91 -19.25 -19.74
C VAL A 499 5.43 -19.24 -20.15
N LEU A 500 4.49 -19.22 -19.18
CA LEU A 500 3.05 -19.15 -19.47
C LEU A 500 2.67 -17.88 -20.23
N LEU A 501 3.21 -16.72 -19.83
CA LEU A 501 2.95 -15.45 -20.49
C LEU A 501 3.60 -15.34 -21.88
N TYR A 502 4.71 -16.05 -22.09
CA TYR A 502 5.32 -16.17 -23.42
C TYR A 502 4.48 -17.05 -24.35
N LEU A 503 3.98 -18.19 -23.85
CA LEU A 503 3.13 -19.12 -24.62
C LEU A 503 1.72 -18.57 -24.86
N SER A 504 1.18 -17.78 -23.93
CA SER A 504 -0.15 -17.19 -23.99
C SER A 504 -0.08 -15.70 -23.65
N PRO A 505 0.32 -14.85 -24.62
CA PRO A 505 0.50 -13.43 -24.38
C PRO A 505 -0.81 -12.74 -24.05
N LEU A 506 -0.73 -11.70 -23.21
CA LEU A 506 -1.91 -10.97 -22.76
C LEU A 506 -2.58 -10.21 -23.90
N THR A 507 -3.90 -10.36 -23.97
CA THR A 507 -4.78 -9.68 -24.93
C THR A 507 -5.42 -8.43 -24.34
N SER A 508 -5.32 -8.22 -23.02
CA SER A 508 -5.99 -7.15 -22.29
C SER A 508 -5.09 -6.49 -21.25
N TYR A 509 -5.45 -5.27 -20.84
CA TYR A 509 -4.82 -4.48 -19.78
C TYR A 509 -5.28 -4.88 -18.37
N TYR A 510 -6.31 -5.72 -18.26
CA TYR A 510 -6.77 -6.25 -16.98
C TYR A 510 -5.71 -7.20 -16.37
N PRO A 511 -5.65 -7.31 -15.03
CA PRO A 511 -4.70 -8.19 -14.38
C PRO A 511 -4.96 -9.64 -14.81
N SER A 512 -3.98 -10.22 -15.50
CA SER A 512 -3.94 -11.66 -15.71
C SER A 512 -3.70 -12.36 -14.37
N ARG A 513 -4.23 -13.56 -14.22
CA ARG A 513 -4.20 -14.31 -12.96
C ARG A 513 -3.51 -15.66 -13.16
N PRO A 514 -2.22 -15.69 -13.55
CA PRO A 514 -1.49 -16.94 -13.67
C PRO A 514 -1.47 -17.66 -12.32
N PRO A 515 -1.76 -18.96 -12.27
CA PRO A 515 -1.84 -19.71 -11.01
C PRO A 515 -0.48 -19.81 -10.30
N THR A 516 0.61 -19.84 -11.07
CA THR A 516 1.99 -19.90 -10.59
C THR A 516 2.37 -18.72 -9.71
N GLU A 517 1.80 -17.54 -9.97
CA GLU A 517 2.13 -16.31 -9.24
C GLU A 517 1.55 -16.28 -7.83
N ILE A 518 0.41 -16.92 -7.61
CA ILE A 518 -0.16 -17.07 -6.25
C ILE A 518 0.79 -17.89 -5.39
N ILE A 519 1.30 -18.99 -5.94
CA ILE A 519 2.26 -19.87 -5.27
C ILE A 519 3.58 -19.13 -5.04
N GLY A 520 4.06 -18.38 -6.04
CA GLY A 520 5.22 -17.50 -5.89
C GLY A 520 5.05 -16.48 -4.75
N SER A 521 3.90 -15.83 -4.68
CA SER A 521 3.58 -14.86 -3.61
C SER A 521 3.58 -15.52 -2.24
N PHE A 522 2.99 -16.72 -2.12
CA PHE A 522 3.03 -17.53 -0.90
C PHE A 522 4.47 -17.84 -0.48
N CYS A 523 5.30 -18.33 -1.41
CA CYS A 523 6.69 -18.68 -1.16
C CYS A 523 7.53 -17.47 -0.70
N LEU A 524 7.35 -16.28 -1.29
CA LEU A 524 8.00 -15.05 -0.84
C LEU A 524 7.55 -14.62 0.56
N MET A 525 6.24 -14.65 0.82
CA MET A 525 5.70 -14.24 2.12
C MET A 525 6.17 -15.19 3.22
N ALA A 526 6.01 -16.50 3.03
CA ALA A 526 6.45 -17.51 3.98
C ALA A 526 7.98 -17.50 4.14
N GLY A 527 8.73 -17.48 3.03
CA GLY A 527 10.19 -17.43 3.05
C GLY A 527 10.73 -16.20 3.78
N GLY A 528 10.13 -15.02 3.54
CA GLY A 528 10.48 -13.79 4.25
C GLY A 528 10.25 -13.87 5.75
N LEU A 529 9.11 -14.43 6.19
CA LEU A 529 8.81 -14.60 7.62
C LEU A 529 9.70 -15.65 8.30
N VAL A 530 9.98 -16.79 7.65
CA VAL A 530 10.92 -17.78 8.19
C VAL A 530 12.32 -17.18 8.28
N PHE A 531 12.72 -16.35 7.31
CA PHE A 531 14.00 -15.63 7.37
C PHE A 531 14.04 -14.67 8.57
N MET A 532 12.99 -13.87 8.82
CA MET A 532 12.91 -13.02 10.02
C MET A 532 13.06 -13.84 11.32
N ALA A 533 12.45 -15.03 11.39
CA ALA A 533 12.53 -15.93 12.53
C ALA A 533 13.89 -16.65 12.68
N SER A 534 14.77 -16.62 11.68
CA SER A 534 16.05 -17.35 11.70
C SER A 534 17.21 -16.61 12.38
N ASN A 535 16.92 -15.49 13.04
CA ASN A 535 17.91 -14.72 13.81
C ASN A 535 18.38 -15.46 15.08
N LYS A 536 19.56 -15.11 15.58
CA LYS A 536 20.20 -15.81 16.71
C LYS A 536 19.37 -15.80 17.99
N ASP A 537 18.71 -14.68 18.32
CA ASP A 537 17.93 -14.55 19.55
C ASP A 537 16.65 -15.39 19.49
N THR A 538 15.93 -15.39 18.36
CA THR A 538 14.75 -16.23 18.13
C THR A 538 15.12 -17.71 18.16
N VAL A 539 16.21 -18.11 17.48
CA VAL A 539 16.63 -19.52 17.47
C VAL A 539 17.05 -19.96 18.87
N ALA A 540 17.77 -19.13 19.63
CA ALA A 540 18.13 -19.44 21.01
C ALA A 540 16.89 -19.57 21.92
N ALA A 541 15.88 -18.71 21.74
CA ALA A 541 14.61 -18.81 22.46
C ALA A 541 13.86 -20.10 22.11
N LEU A 542 13.88 -20.50 20.84
CA LEU A 542 13.25 -21.74 20.36
C LEU A 542 13.95 -22.99 20.92
N ASP A 543 15.28 -22.98 20.92
CA ASP A 543 16.10 -24.09 21.43
C ASP A 543 15.85 -24.33 22.91
N ARG A 544 15.79 -23.26 23.72
CA ARG A 544 15.43 -23.35 25.15
C ARG A 544 14.03 -23.87 25.40
N ALA A 545 13.11 -23.56 24.50
CA ALA A 545 11.73 -24.02 24.58
C ALA A 545 11.51 -25.44 24.03
N ASN A 546 12.59 -26.16 23.66
CA ASN A 546 12.53 -27.45 22.98
C ASN A 546 11.67 -27.42 21.70
N GLY A 547 11.67 -26.28 21.00
CA GLY A 547 10.97 -26.12 19.74
C GLY A 547 11.78 -26.64 18.55
N ASP A 548 11.11 -27.27 17.59
CA ASP A 548 11.73 -27.77 16.36
C ASP A 548 11.44 -26.84 15.16
N ALA A 549 12.28 -26.93 14.14
CA ALA A 549 12.14 -26.21 12.88
C ALA A 549 10.78 -26.48 12.21
N MET A 550 10.21 -27.68 12.36
CA MET A 550 8.89 -28.01 11.83
C MET A 550 7.77 -27.17 12.46
N PHE A 551 7.86 -26.86 13.75
CA PHE A 551 6.90 -25.99 14.43
C PHE A 551 6.93 -24.57 13.86
N VAL A 552 8.13 -24.00 13.69
CA VAL A 552 8.32 -22.67 13.08
C VAL A 552 7.68 -22.61 11.69
N LEU A 553 7.99 -23.60 10.85
CA LEU A 553 7.50 -23.64 9.47
C LEU A 553 5.97 -23.74 9.41
N THR A 554 5.37 -24.62 10.20
CA THR A 554 3.91 -24.84 10.20
C THR A 554 3.13 -23.61 10.68
N VAL A 555 3.61 -22.93 11.72
CA VAL A 555 3.01 -21.69 12.21
C VAL A 555 3.10 -20.58 11.15
N ILE A 556 4.27 -20.42 10.52
CA ILE A 556 4.49 -19.36 9.52
C ILE A 556 3.69 -19.63 8.24
N ILE A 557 3.59 -20.89 7.79
CA ILE A 557 2.74 -21.25 6.67
C ILE A 557 1.27 -20.92 6.97
N GLY A 558 0.77 -21.31 8.16
CA GLY A 558 -0.60 -21.01 8.58
C GLY A 558 -0.88 -19.50 8.60
N PHE A 559 0.02 -18.71 9.19
CA PHE A 559 -0.10 -17.26 9.19
C PHE A 559 -0.04 -16.66 7.78
N THR A 560 0.83 -17.18 6.91
CA THR A 560 0.98 -16.69 5.54
C THR A 560 -0.32 -16.85 4.76
N VAL A 561 -0.97 -18.02 4.83
CA VAL A 561 -2.25 -18.26 4.13
C VAL A 561 -3.36 -17.36 4.67
N LEU A 562 -3.41 -17.14 5.99
CA LEU A 562 -4.35 -16.19 6.60
C LEU A 562 -4.08 -14.75 6.14
N ALA A 563 -2.81 -14.34 6.09
CA ALA A 563 -2.42 -13.01 5.61
C ALA A 563 -2.78 -12.82 4.12
N MET A 564 -2.54 -13.82 3.28
CA MET A 564 -2.94 -13.77 1.86
C MET A 564 -4.47 -13.67 1.70
N SER A 565 -5.22 -14.43 2.51
CA SER A 565 -6.68 -14.37 2.55
C SER A 565 -7.16 -12.98 2.97
N TRP A 566 -6.53 -12.40 3.99
CA TRP A 566 -6.83 -11.06 4.48
C TRP A 566 -6.55 -9.98 3.42
N VAL A 567 -5.39 -10.02 2.76
CA VAL A 567 -5.05 -9.10 1.65
C VAL A 567 -6.10 -9.20 0.53
N THR A 568 -6.56 -10.41 0.23
CA THR A 568 -7.63 -10.63 -0.75
C THR A 568 -8.96 -10.01 -0.31
N CYS A 569 -9.36 -10.17 0.95
CA CYS A 569 -10.54 -9.52 1.52
C CYS A 569 -10.46 -7.98 1.41
N VAL A 570 -9.31 -7.39 1.77
CA VAL A 570 -9.09 -5.94 1.69
C VAL A 570 -9.20 -5.44 0.24
N MET A 571 -8.64 -6.17 -0.72
CA MET A 571 -8.77 -5.82 -2.14
C MET A 571 -10.19 -6.00 -2.68
N THR A 572 -10.94 -6.99 -2.18
CA THR A 572 -12.37 -7.16 -2.50
C THR A 572 -13.19 -5.98 -1.97
N ILE A 573 -12.92 -5.49 -0.77
CA ILE A 573 -13.57 -4.28 -0.20
C ILE A 573 -13.33 -3.06 -1.11
N LYS A 574 -12.11 -2.90 -1.64
CA LYS A 574 -11.80 -1.86 -2.64
C LYS A 574 -12.74 -1.95 -3.85
N GLY A 575 -12.85 -3.15 -4.44
CA GLY A 575 -13.68 -3.38 -5.63
C GLY A 575 -15.17 -3.15 -5.36
N TRP A 576 -15.66 -3.61 -4.20
CA TRP A 576 -17.02 -3.37 -3.75
C TRP A 576 -17.32 -1.87 -3.57
N ALA A 577 -16.42 -1.14 -2.92
CA ALA A 577 -16.57 0.30 -2.69
C ALA A 577 -16.61 1.08 -4.01
N LEU A 578 -15.72 0.77 -4.95
CA LEU A 578 -15.71 1.39 -6.29
C LEU A 578 -17.02 1.17 -7.03
N ARG A 579 -17.55 -0.05 -7.03
CA ARG A 579 -18.84 -0.37 -7.69
C ARG A 579 -19.99 0.43 -7.08
N ARG A 580 -20.02 0.55 -5.76
CA ARG A 580 -21.10 1.25 -5.03
C ARG A 580 -21.11 2.75 -5.33
N GLU A 581 -19.95 3.40 -5.29
CA GLU A 581 -19.88 4.84 -5.55
C GLU A 581 -20.21 5.17 -7.01
N GLN A 582 -19.88 4.28 -7.96
CA GLN A 582 -20.29 4.42 -9.36
C GLN A 582 -21.81 4.35 -9.55
N GLN A 583 -22.49 3.45 -8.84
CA GLN A 583 -23.95 3.31 -8.89
C GLN A 583 -24.66 4.55 -8.32
N SER A 584 -24.16 5.12 -7.20
CA SER A 584 -24.76 6.32 -6.61
C SER A 584 -24.64 7.58 -7.47
N VAL A 585 -23.73 7.61 -8.45
CA VAL A 585 -23.60 8.73 -9.41
C VAL A 585 -24.60 8.61 -10.56
N HIS A 586 -25.09 7.39 -10.86
CA HIS A 586 -25.98 7.13 -11.99
C HIS A 586 -27.46 7.00 -11.62
N GLU A 587 -27.84 7.09 -10.34
CA GLU A 587 -29.25 7.22 -9.95
C GLU A 587 -29.71 8.67 -10.18
N PRO A 588 -30.56 8.96 -11.19
CA PRO A 588 -31.18 10.27 -11.29
C PRO A 588 -32.07 10.47 -10.07
N THR A 589 -31.84 11.55 -9.32
CA THR A 589 -32.78 12.05 -8.32
C THR A 589 -34.12 12.31 -9.02
N ILE A 590 -35.05 11.35 -8.89
CA ILE A 590 -36.44 11.52 -9.30
C ILE A 590 -37.03 12.58 -8.36
N HIS A 591 -37.04 13.83 -8.82
CA HIS A 591 -37.91 14.84 -8.24
C HIS A 591 -39.35 14.40 -8.55
N VAL A 592 -40.05 13.90 -7.53
CA VAL A 592 -41.50 13.75 -7.58
C VAL A 592 -42.08 15.17 -7.49
N PRO A 593 -42.72 15.69 -8.55
CA PRO A 593 -43.46 16.94 -8.43
C PRO A 593 -44.64 16.70 -7.47
N ALA A 594 -44.75 17.59 -6.48
CA ALA A 594 -45.84 17.61 -5.50
C ALA A 594 -47.19 17.94 -6.15
#